data_AF-A0A7K8GPU1-F1
#
_entry.id   AF-A0A7K8GPU1-F1
#
_cell.length_a   1.000
_cell.length_b   1.000
_cell.length_c   1.000
_cell.angle_alpha   90.00
_cell.angle_beta   90.00
_cell.angle_gamma   90.00
#
_symmetry.space_group_name_H-M   'P 1'
#
loop_
_entity.id
_entity.type
_entity.pdbx_description
1 polymer ?
#
loop_
_entity_poly.entity_id
_entity_poly.type
_entity_poly.pdbx_seq_one_letter_code
_entity_poly.pdbx_strand_id
1 'polypeptide(L)'
;LGGCVEVASGTEAVLGSSFRLLCIACKRRSETPAEAESEWFFRPEGAPGFQKILTYSPDEGEWVAPGPFQRALAWNGSRGTRDLQ
;
A
#
# COMPACT_ATOMS: atom_id res chain seq x y z
N LEU A 1 -7.51 11.11 20.12
CA LEU A 1 -8.35 9.91 19.93
C LEU A 1 -9.04 10.06 18.58
N GLY A 2 -8.41 9.60 17.52
CA GLY A 2 -9.03 9.49 16.19
C GLY A 2 -9.29 8.01 15.93
N GLY A 3 -10.50 7.65 15.54
CA GLY A 3 -10.82 6.28 15.11
C GLY A 3 -10.25 6.03 13.71
N CYS A 4 -9.83 4.80 13.45
CA CYS A 4 -9.50 4.33 12.10
C CYS A 4 -10.78 3.92 11.37
N VAL A 5 -10.88 4.24 10.08
CA VAL A 5 -12.03 3.89 9.23
C VAL A 5 -11.54 3.30 7.92
N GLU A 6 -11.97 2.07 7.61
CA GLU A 6 -11.65 1.40 6.36
C GLU A 6 -12.56 1.94 5.24
N VAL A 7 -11.96 2.38 4.15
CA VAL A 7 -12.67 2.91 2.97
C VAL A 7 -12.15 2.18 1.73
N ALA A 8 -13.09 1.72 0.89
CA ALA A 8 -12.73 1.04 -0.35
C ALA A 8 -12.00 1.98 -1.32
N SER A 9 -11.01 1.45 -2.03
CA SER A 9 -10.34 2.17 -3.10
C SER A 9 -11.27 2.38 -4.28
N GLY A 10 -11.09 3.49 -5.01
CA GLY A 10 -11.64 3.61 -6.35
C GLY A 10 -11.06 2.55 -7.29
N THR A 11 -11.77 2.27 -8.38
CA THR A 11 -11.40 1.25 -9.38
C THR A 11 -11.23 1.81 -10.79
N GLU A 12 -11.59 3.06 -11.02
CA GLU A 12 -11.51 3.72 -12.32
C GLU A 12 -10.36 4.73 -12.33
N ALA A 13 -9.39 4.51 -13.22
CA ALA A 13 -8.25 5.39 -13.41
C ALA A 13 -8.30 6.04 -14.80
N VAL A 14 -7.88 7.31 -14.88
CA VAL A 14 -7.81 8.06 -16.14
C VAL A 14 -6.41 7.93 -16.72
N LEU A 15 -6.32 7.51 -17.98
CA LEU A 15 -5.04 7.36 -18.68
C LEU A 15 -4.22 8.65 -18.64
N GLY A 16 -2.94 8.54 -18.27
CA GLY A 16 -2.01 9.68 -18.17
C GLY A 16 -2.15 10.52 -16.88
N SER A 17 -3.14 10.24 -16.04
CA SER A 17 -3.29 10.88 -14.73
C SER A 17 -2.74 9.98 -13.61
N SER A 18 -2.32 10.60 -12.50
CA SER A 18 -1.97 9.85 -11.29
C SER A 18 -3.22 9.24 -10.65
N PHE A 19 -3.08 8.04 -10.11
CA PHE A 19 -4.16 7.32 -9.44
C PHE A 19 -3.66 6.79 -8.10
N ARG A 20 -4.47 6.93 -7.05
CA ARG A 20 -4.14 6.46 -5.71
C ARG A 20 -5.00 5.25 -5.35
N LEU A 21 -4.33 4.12 -5.13
CA LEU A 21 -4.95 2.94 -4.54
C LEU A 21 -4.98 3.11 -3.02
N LEU A 22 -6.14 2.84 -2.41
CA LEU A 22 -6.30 2.82 -0.96
C LEU A 22 -6.26 1.38 -0.44
N CYS A 23 -5.46 1.15 0.59
CA CYS A 23 -5.50 -0.05 1.42
C CYS A 23 -5.40 0.44 2.87
N ILE A 24 -6.51 0.38 3.59
CA ILE A 24 -6.62 0.83 4.97
C ILE A 24 -7.03 -0.40 5.78
N ALA A 25 -6.22 -0.75 6.78
CA ALA A 25 -6.44 -1.92 7.61
C ALA A 25 -6.43 -1.50 9.08
N CYS A 26 -7.62 -1.43 9.67
CA CYS A 26 -7.78 -0.92 11.02
C CYS A 26 -7.59 -2.03 12.05
N LYS A 27 -6.74 -1.78 13.05
CA LYS A 27 -6.69 -2.60 14.26
C LYS A 27 -8.06 -2.56 14.94
N ARG A 28 -8.48 -3.71 15.43
CA ARG A 28 -9.73 -3.83 16.21
C ARG A 28 -9.72 -2.98 17.49
N ARG A 29 -8.54 -2.80 18.10
CA ARG A 29 -8.32 -1.96 19.28
C ARG A 29 -7.12 -1.06 19.01
N SER A 30 -7.33 0.26 18.98
CA SER A 30 -6.30 1.25 18.61
C SER A 30 -5.16 1.31 19.61
N GLU A 31 -5.46 1.04 20.88
CA GLU A 31 -4.54 1.11 22.01
C GLU A 31 -3.54 -0.06 22.07
N THR A 32 -3.82 -1.16 21.36
CA THR A 32 -2.91 -2.30 21.29
C THR A 32 -1.66 -1.91 20.50
N PRO A 33 -0.45 -1.95 21.08
CA PRO A 33 0.78 -1.69 20.32
C PRO A 33 0.94 -2.70 19.18
N ALA A 34 1.34 -2.23 18.00
CA ALA A 34 1.59 -3.06 16.84
C ALA A 34 2.72 -2.48 15.99
N GLU A 35 3.41 -3.35 15.27
CA GLU A 35 4.32 -3.00 14.20
C GLU A 35 3.87 -3.74 12.93
N ALA A 36 3.92 -3.07 11.80
CA ALA A 36 3.44 -3.61 10.53
C ALA A 36 4.35 -3.23 9.36
N GLU A 37 4.28 -4.06 8.33
CA GLU A 37 4.89 -3.85 7.02
C GLU A 37 3.82 -4.07 5.95
N SER A 38 4.05 -3.55 4.74
CA SER A 38 3.13 -3.69 3.62
C SER A 38 3.81 -4.33 2.43
N GLU A 39 3.13 -5.28 1.81
CA GLU A 39 3.54 -5.89 0.55
C GLU A 39 2.41 -5.77 -0.47
N TRP A 40 2.75 -5.29 -1.67
CA TRP A 40 1.82 -5.15 -2.78
C TRP A 40 2.18 -6.10 -3.89
N PHE A 41 1.15 -6.76 -4.41
CA PHE A 41 1.26 -7.69 -5.51
C PHE A 41 0.31 -7.31 -6.63
N PHE A 42 0.76 -7.46 -7.88
CA PHE A 42 -0.02 -7.17 -9.07
C PHE A 42 -0.04 -8.37 -10.02
N ARG A 43 -1.19 -8.57 -10.65
CA ARG A 43 -1.38 -9.57 -11.71
C ARG A 43 -2.10 -8.88 -12.87
N PRO A 44 -1.45 -8.73 -14.04
CA PRO A 44 -2.16 -8.26 -15.22
C PRO A 44 -3.17 -9.31 -15.70
N GLU A 45 -4.15 -8.87 -16.48
CA GLU A 45 -5.16 -9.77 -17.05
C GLU A 45 -4.50 -10.86 -17.90
N GLY A 46 -4.97 -12.11 -17.75
CA GLY A 46 -4.42 -13.27 -18.44
C GLY A 46 -3.11 -13.85 -17.87
N ALA A 47 -2.47 -13.21 -16.88
CA ALA A 47 -1.25 -13.75 -16.28
C ALA A 47 -1.53 -14.89 -15.28
N PRO A 48 -0.61 -15.86 -15.14
CA PRO A 48 -0.82 -17.05 -14.32
C PRO A 48 -0.75 -16.79 -12.81
N GLY A 49 -0.17 -15.66 -12.39
CA GLY A 49 0.07 -15.40 -10.97
C GLY A 49 0.40 -13.94 -10.65
N PHE A 50 0.40 -13.65 -9.36
CA PHE A 50 0.74 -12.34 -8.81
C PHE A 50 2.25 -12.17 -8.68
N GLN A 51 2.73 -10.97 -8.98
CA GLN A 51 4.13 -10.58 -8.82
C GLN A 51 4.22 -9.47 -7.78
N LYS A 52 5.20 -9.56 -6.89
CA LYS A 52 5.46 -8.51 -5.89
C LYS A 52 5.97 -7.26 -6.59
N ILE A 53 5.38 -6.11 -6.30
CA ILE A 53 5.68 -4.83 -6.96
C ILE A 53 6.19 -3.75 -6.01
N LEU A 54 5.82 -3.81 -4.72
CA LEU A 54 6.24 -2.85 -3.71
C LEU A 54 6.28 -3.52 -2.34
N THR A 55 7.28 -3.18 -1.53
CA THR A 55 7.32 -3.43 -0.08
C THR A 55 7.54 -2.11 0.63
N TYR A 56 6.91 -1.93 1.79
CA TYR A 56 7.19 -0.83 2.70
C TYR A 56 7.39 -1.35 4.12
N SER A 57 8.50 -0.98 4.74
CA SER A 57 8.72 -1.15 6.17
C SER A 57 9.13 0.18 6.81
N PRO A 58 8.87 0.38 8.11
CA PRO A 58 9.31 1.58 8.82
C PRO A 58 10.83 1.77 8.83
N ASP A 59 11.59 0.67 8.73
CA ASP A 59 13.05 0.66 8.88
C ASP A 59 13.79 0.85 7.55
N GLU A 60 13.29 0.23 6.47
CA GLU A 60 13.93 0.31 5.15
C GLU A 60 13.28 1.34 4.22
N GLY A 61 12.06 1.78 4.55
CA GLY A 61 11.27 2.65 3.69
C GLY A 61 10.62 1.90 2.54
N GLU A 62 10.38 2.60 1.43
CA GLU A 62 9.78 1.97 0.24
C GLU A 62 10.84 1.28 -0.61
N TRP A 63 10.52 0.05 -1.02
CA TRP A 63 11.23 -0.66 -2.07
C TRP A 63 10.25 -0.96 -3.21
N VAL A 64 10.63 -0.62 -4.44
CA VAL A 64 9.84 -0.88 -5.65
C VAL A 64 10.60 -1.88 -6.51
N ALA A 65 9.90 -2.93 -6.95
CA ALA A 65 10.49 -3.95 -7.80
C ALA A 65 11.00 -3.33 -9.13
N PRO A 66 12.18 -3.74 -9.64
CA PRO A 66 12.64 -3.32 -10.96
C PRO A 66 11.64 -3.72 -12.04
N GLY A 67 11.46 -2.87 -13.06
CA GLY A 67 10.57 -3.14 -14.19
C GLY A 67 9.54 -2.04 -14.43
N PRO A 68 8.34 -2.36 -14.93
CA PRO A 68 7.40 -1.38 -15.48
C PRO A 68 6.84 -0.40 -14.44
N PHE A 69 6.85 -0.79 -13.16
CA PHE A 69 6.37 0.05 -12.06
C PHE A 69 7.47 0.93 -11.44
N GLN A 70 8.72 0.75 -11.84
CA GLN A 70 9.84 1.53 -11.35
C GLN A 70 9.62 3.01 -11.72
N ARG A 71 9.62 3.89 -10.71
CA ARG A 71 9.29 5.33 -10.82
C ARG A 71 7.82 5.67 -11.08
N ALA A 72 6.94 4.67 -11.22
CA ALA A 72 5.50 4.88 -11.36
C ALA A 72 4.76 4.71 -10.02
N LEU A 73 5.29 3.89 -9.11
CA LEU A 73 4.75 3.71 -7.77
C LEU A 73 5.49 4.56 -6.74
N ALA A 74 4.74 5.03 -5.75
CA ALA A 74 5.26 5.70 -4.57
C ALA A 74 4.33 5.40 -3.37
N TRP A 75 4.91 5.23 -2.18
CA TRP A 75 4.19 5.02 -0.94
C TRP A 75 3.46 6.29 -0.52
N ASN A 76 2.15 6.19 -0.32
CA ASN A 76 1.31 7.28 0.19
C ASN A 76 0.40 6.79 1.31
N GLY A 77 0.94 5.95 2.20
CA GLY A 77 0.28 5.52 3.43
C GLY A 77 0.87 6.21 4.66
N SER A 78 0.65 5.60 5.82
CA SER A 78 1.18 6.06 7.10
C SER A 78 2.71 6.20 7.07
N ARG A 79 3.24 7.29 7.62
CA ARG A 79 4.67 7.62 7.69
C ARG A 79 5.04 8.11 9.09
N GLY A 80 6.26 7.82 9.54
CA GLY A 80 6.75 8.26 10.85
C GLY A 80 6.15 7.49 12.03
N THR A 81 5.53 6.33 11.77
CA THR A 81 5.00 5.40 12.75
C THR A 81 5.33 3.98 12.32
N ARG A 82 5.51 3.07 13.28
CA ARG A 82 5.63 1.63 13.03
C ARG A 82 4.26 0.93 12.97
N ASP A 83 3.24 1.61 13.48
CA ASP A 83 1.84 1.18 13.46
C ASP A 83 1.19 1.66 12.16
N LEU A 84 1.38 0.89 11.10
CA LEU A 84 0.84 1.20 9.78
C LEU A 84 -0.66 0.85 9.76
N GLN A 85 -1.48 1.89 9.66
CA GLN A 85 -2.95 1.79 9.58
C GLN A 85 -3.48 2.76 8.54
#